data_AF-A0A1A8VRY3-F1
#
_entry.id   AF-A0A1A8VRY3-F1
#
_cell.length_a   1.000
_cell.length_b   1.000
_cell.length_c   1.000
_cell.angle_alpha   90.00
_cell.angle_beta   90.00
_cell.angle_gamma   90.00
#
_symmetry.space_group_name_H-M   'P 1'
#
loop_
_entity.id
_entity.type
_entity.pdbx_description
1 polymer ?
#
loop_
_entity_poly.entity_id
_entity_poly.type
_entity_poly.pdbx_seq_one_letter_code
_entity_poly.pdbx_strand_id
1 'polypeptide(L)'
;MPVSDSTAIRLSDKYYNDVDGRFSRVGDDSKCIQLISELGNDFESTEFTSVCKILTDALDNYGIMPTPLMFNKYRCKYFNLWICDRLSKALNNFEHPKFNDIKTQIKVIWGKSDINGKCGYHFISYIENSNYAKIKNLYEYALNYKYMKHHFDKGGVPCSERDKQYIKDSLNLYNEVKNECRTVSDASRLLCTALNDVKSVYNNDELSKLTCNGDLLEDETSRGLQIESYTQIPYTQLQVDAVKTYKEGAPPAKVSTFPLSTLDDIHPVSDSHKAMTIVFPILGILLIFFLSYKFSPVGSWINNHLGKNKNSFNVNEEEINELLENSLCSTNENINKSYNNVGYHPAVHT
;
A
#
# COMPACT_ATOMS: atom_id res chain seq x y z
N MET A 1 -28.43 12.26 7.41
CA MET A 1 -27.48 11.44 8.21
C MET A 1 -26.09 11.66 7.64
N PRO A 2 -25.04 11.85 8.44
CA PRO A 2 -23.68 11.84 7.92
C PRO A 2 -23.37 10.43 7.43
N VAL A 3 -23.00 10.30 6.15
CA VAL A 3 -22.39 9.06 5.65
C VAL A 3 -21.06 8.92 6.36
N SER A 4 -20.84 7.82 7.08
CA SER A 4 -19.53 7.55 7.67
C SER A 4 -18.53 7.33 6.54
N ASP A 5 -17.44 8.09 6.51
CA ASP A 5 -16.37 8.00 5.51
C ASP A 5 -15.52 6.73 5.75
N SER A 6 -16.13 5.58 5.47
CA SER A 6 -15.53 4.27 5.66
C SER A 6 -14.70 3.89 4.45
N THR A 7 -13.41 4.18 4.52
CA THR A 7 -12.41 3.75 3.52
C THR A 7 -12.42 2.23 3.33
N ALA A 8 -12.27 1.78 2.08
CA ALA A 8 -12.36 0.37 1.73
C ALA A 8 -11.21 -0.46 2.34
N ILE A 9 -11.49 -1.75 2.59
CA ILE A 9 -10.50 -2.69 3.11
C ILE A 9 -9.41 -2.92 2.05
N ARG A 10 -8.15 -2.78 2.44
CA ARG A 10 -7.01 -3.21 1.64
C ARG A 10 -6.68 -4.67 1.97
N LEU A 11 -6.80 -5.55 0.98
CA LEU A 11 -6.42 -6.95 1.08
C LEU A 11 -4.90 -7.13 1.30
N SER A 12 -4.06 -6.19 0.86
CA SER A 12 -2.63 -6.11 1.23
C SER A 12 -2.45 -6.00 2.74
N ASP A 13 -3.15 -5.06 3.36
CA ASP A 13 -3.02 -4.75 4.78
C ASP A 13 -3.62 -5.90 5.61
N LYS A 14 -4.75 -6.46 5.15
CA LYS A 14 -5.32 -7.69 5.71
C LYS A 14 -4.29 -8.83 5.66
N TYR A 15 -3.68 -9.11 4.50
CA TYR A 15 -2.69 -10.18 4.36
C TYR A 15 -1.53 -10.04 5.35
N TYR A 16 -0.95 -8.83 5.48
CA TYR A 16 0.12 -8.60 6.46
C TYR A 16 -0.33 -8.80 7.90
N ASN A 17 -1.55 -8.37 8.24
CA ASN A 17 -2.11 -8.57 9.57
C ASN A 17 -2.47 -10.04 9.85
N ASP A 18 -2.85 -10.81 8.82
CA ASP A 18 -3.07 -12.25 8.90
C ASP A 18 -1.75 -13.01 9.13
N VAL A 19 -0.63 -12.55 8.55
CA VAL A 19 0.72 -13.07 8.84
C VAL A 19 1.09 -12.77 10.29
N ASP A 20 1.02 -11.51 10.72
CA ASP A 20 1.29 -11.11 12.11
C ASP A 20 0.45 -11.95 13.09
N GLY A 21 -0.87 -12.01 12.88
CA GLY A 21 -1.82 -12.66 13.77
C GLY A 21 -1.69 -14.18 13.82
N ARG A 22 -1.22 -14.83 12.74
CA ARG A 22 -0.97 -16.28 12.70
C ARG A 22 0.28 -16.65 13.49
N PHE A 23 1.40 -15.97 13.26
CA PHE A 23 2.69 -16.33 13.85
C PHE A 23 3.00 -15.60 15.18
N SER A 24 2.11 -14.71 15.64
CA SER A 24 2.15 -14.20 17.03
C SER A 24 1.66 -15.21 18.08
N ARG A 25 1.14 -16.38 17.67
CA ARG A 25 0.40 -17.30 18.55
C ARG A 25 1.02 -18.68 18.74
N VAL A 26 1.96 -19.10 17.88
CA VAL A 26 2.40 -20.50 17.79
C VAL A 26 3.75 -20.77 18.47
N GLY A 27 4.62 -19.75 18.59
CA GLY A 27 5.51 -19.59 19.73
C GLY A 27 6.66 -20.61 19.90
N ASP A 28 7.70 -20.49 19.07
CA ASP A 28 9.08 -20.82 19.46
C ASP A 28 9.98 -19.60 19.25
N ASP A 29 10.32 -18.93 20.35
CA ASP A 29 11.16 -17.72 20.33
C ASP A 29 12.66 -18.03 20.24
N SER A 30 13.09 -19.30 20.32
CA SER A 30 14.49 -19.69 20.52
C SER A 30 15.43 -19.14 19.44
N LYS A 31 15.02 -19.23 18.17
CA LYS A 31 15.78 -18.70 17.03
C LYS A 31 15.88 -17.18 17.02
N CYS A 32 14.83 -16.50 17.48
CA CYS A 32 14.83 -15.04 17.61
C CYS A 32 15.73 -14.59 18.77
N ILE A 33 15.65 -15.26 19.93
CA ILE A 33 16.51 -15.03 21.09
C ILE A 33 17.99 -15.24 20.70
N GLN A 34 18.28 -16.33 19.97
CA GLN A 34 19.62 -16.58 19.45
C GLN A 34 20.08 -15.43 18.55
N LEU A 35 19.27 -15.04 17.55
CA LEU A 35 19.59 -13.94 16.63
C LEU A 35 19.88 -12.63 17.38
N ILE A 36 19.06 -12.25 18.35
CA ILE A 36 19.26 -11.04 19.15
C ILE A 36 20.55 -11.15 19.98
N SER A 37 20.83 -12.31 20.58
CA SER A 37 22.06 -12.52 21.36
C SER A 37 23.34 -12.43 20.51
N GLU A 38 23.31 -12.89 19.25
CA GLU A 38 24.44 -12.80 18.32
C GLU A 38 24.64 -11.37 17.78
N LEU A 39 23.59 -10.53 17.82
CA LEU A 39 23.65 -9.12 17.45
C LEU A 39 24.00 -8.18 18.63
N GLY A 40 23.83 -8.64 19.86
CA GLY A 40 24.09 -7.88 21.10
C GLY A 40 22.97 -6.90 21.50
N ASN A 41 23.17 -6.25 22.65
CA ASN A 41 22.12 -5.54 23.42
C ASN A 41 21.43 -4.36 22.71
N ASP A 42 21.89 -3.91 21.54
CA ASP A 42 21.25 -2.82 20.78
C ASP A 42 19.84 -3.19 20.27
N PHE A 43 19.49 -4.49 20.28
CA PHE A 43 18.23 -5.03 19.75
C PHE A 43 17.18 -5.39 20.79
N GLU A 44 17.35 -4.98 22.06
CA GLU A 44 16.33 -5.13 23.12
C GLU A 44 15.08 -4.26 22.90
N SER A 45 14.92 -3.61 21.73
CA SER A 45 13.68 -2.92 21.38
C SER A 45 12.52 -3.91 21.26
N THR A 46 11.38 -3.55 21.86
CA THR A 46 10.18 -4.39 21.88
C THR A 46 9.62 -4.64 20.48
N GLU A 47 9.79 -3.68 19.57
CA GLU A 47 9.30 -3.77 18.19
C GLU A 47 10.14 -4.74 17.34
N PHE A 48 11.47 -4.62 17.34
CA PHE A 48 12.32 -5.57 16.61
C PHE A 48 12.18 -6.98 17.18
N THR A 49 12.14 -7.12 18.50
CA THR A 49 11.90 -8.41 19.15
C THR A 49 10.58 -9.04 18.70
N SER A 50 9.50 -8.25 18.59
CA SER A 50 8.20 -8.72 18.09
C SER A 50 8.28 -9.20 16.64
N VAL A 51 8.83 -8.37 15.73
CA VAL A 51 8.99 -8.71 14.31
C VAL A 51 9.87 -9.95 14.12
N CYS A 52 10.95 -10.04 14.88
CA CYS A 52 11.89 -11.16 14.87
C CYS A 52 11.22 -12.49 15.26
N LYS A 53 10.38 -12.51 16.30
CA LYS A 53 9.63 -13.72 16.71
C LYS A 53 8.66 -14.18 15.62
N ILE A 54 7.81 -13.26 15.14
CA ILE A 54 6.83 -13.53 14.07
C ILE A 54 7.55 -14.02 12.81
N LEU A 55 8.69 -13.42 12.46
CA LEU A 55 9.51 -13.86 11.34
C LEU A 55 10.05 -15.28 11.54
N THR A 56 10.70 -15.59 12.68
CA THR A 56 11.30 -16.91 12.86
C THR A 56 10.27 -18.03 12.86
N ASP A 57 9.12 -17.82 13.51
CA ASP A 57 7.99 -18.75 13.46
C ASP A 57 7.44 -18.89 12.03
N ALA A 58 7.27 -17.78 11.30
CA ALA A 58 6.83 -17.79 9.90
C ALA A 58 7.77 -18.53 8.92
N LEU A 59 9.09 -18.55 9.20
CA LEU A 59 10.08 -19.29 8.41
C LEU A 59 9.97 -20.81 8.68
N ASP A 60 9.71 -21.20 9.93
CA ASP A 60 9.56 -22.60 10.34
C ASP A 60 8.17 -23.18 10.04
N ASN A 61 7.16 -22.34 10.05
CA ASN A 61 5.77 -22.73 9.78
C ASN A 61 5.30 -22.21 8.41
N TYR A 62 6.23 -22.05 7.45
CA TYR A 62 5.92 -21.57 6.10
C TYR A 62 4.85 -22.40 5.39
N GLY A 63 4.70 -23.69 5.70
CA GLY A 63 3.60 -24.53 5.19
C GLY A 63 2.22 -23.87 5.37
N ILE A 64 1.96 -23.35 6.58
CA ILE A 64 0.67 -22.75 6.98
C ILE A 64 0.59 -21.23 6.77
N MET A 65 1.56 -20.62 6.08
CA MET A 65 1.57 -19.20 5.71
C MET A 65 0.26 -18.78 5.02
N PRO A 66 -0.39 -17.65 5.41
CA PRO A 66 -1.62 -17.18 4.79
C PRO A 66 -1.50 -17.03 3.27
N THR A 67 -2.62 -17.22 2.59
CA THR A 67 -2.68 -17.21 1.12
C THR A 67 -3.18 -15.86 0.62
N PRO A 68 -2.39 -15.07 -0.13
CA PRO A 68 -2.90 -13.88 -0.80
C PRO A 68 -3.87 -14.31 -1.91
N LEU A 69 -5.12 -13.86 -1.81
CA LEU A 69 -6.22 -14.22 -2.72
C LEU A 69 -5.85 -13.91 -4.18
N MET A 70 -6.16 -14.83 -5.11
CA MET A 70 -5.74 -14.80 -6.54
C MET A 70 -4.22 -14.85 -6.80
N PHE A 71 -3.38 -14.65 -5.77
CA PHE A 71 -1.94 -14.49 -5.87
C PHE A 71 -1.14 -15.60 -5.16
N ASN A 72 -1.74 -16.77 -4.88
CA ASN A 72 -1.09 -17.87 -4.18
C ASN A 72 0.26 -18.31 -4.82
N LYS A 73 0.33 -18.35 -6.16
CA LYS A 73 1.57 -18.59 -6.93
C LYS A 73 2.73 -17.65 -6.53
N TYR A 74 2.38 -16.46 -6.03
CA TYR A 74 3.28 -15.39 -5.62
C TYR A 74 3.39 -15.23 -4.10
N ARG A 75 2.83 -16.14 -3.28
CA ARG A 75 2.87 -16.11 -1.81
C ARG A 75 4.28 -15.84 -1.25
N CYS A 76 5.30 -16.42 -1.86
CA CYS A 76 6.70 -16.18 -1.51
C CYS A 76 7.10 -14.70 -1.65
N LYS A 77 6.68 -14.02 -2.72
CA LYS A 77 7.00 -12.59 -2.96
C LYS A 77 6.24 -11.68 -1.99
N TYR A 78 4.96 -11.95 -1.75
CA TYR A 78 4.17 -11.22 -0.74
C TYR A 78 4.72 -11.39 0.68
N PHE A 79 5.18 -12.59 1.05
CA PHE A 79 5.84 -12.79 2.35
C PHE A 79 7.16 -12.01 2.42
N ASN A 80 7.97 -11.98 1.35
CA ASN A 80 9.17 -11.14 1.33
C ASN A 80 8.86 -9.63 1.44
N LEU A 81 7.75 -9.15 0.85
CA LEU A 81 7.31 -7.76 1.03
C LEU A 81 6.84 -7.48 2.47
N TRP A 82 6.18 -8.43 3.13
CA TRP A 82 5.87 -8.36 4.55
C TRP A 82 7.15 -8.22 5.40
N ILE A 83 8.19 -9.01 5.12
CA ILE A 83 9.50 -8.90 5.79
C ILE A 83 10.07 -7.49 5.61
N CYS A 84 10.09 -6.97 4.38
CA CYS A 84 10.58 -5.61 4.12
C CYS A 84 9.77 -4.56 4.90
N ASP A 85 8.43 -4.63 4.89
CA ASP A 85 7.56 -3.68 5.58
C ASP A 85 7.76 -3.68 7.10
N ARG A 86 7.80 -4.86 7.73
CA ARG A 86 7.96 -4.98 9.18
C ARG A 86 9.38 -4.65 9.65
N LEU A 87 10.42 -5.05 8.91
CA LEU A 87 11.80 -4.66 9.21
C LEU A 87 12.03 -3.15 9.01
N SER A 88 11.40 -2.52 8.01
CA SER A 88 11.51 -1.06 7.80
C SER A 88 11.03 -0.29 9.03
N LYS A 89 9.93 -0.71 9.63
CA LYS A 89 9.35 -0.07 10.83
C LYS A 89 10.24 -0.30 12.05
N ALA A 90 10.58 -1.55 12.33
CA ALA A 90 11.38 -1.95 13.49
C ALA A 90 12.83 -1.43 13.50
N LEU A 91 13.37 -1.04 12.33
CA LEU A 91 14.80 -0.71 12.15
C LEU A 91 15.03 0.68 11.52
N ASN A 92 14.11 1.62 11.72
CA ASN A 92 14.19 2.99 11.22
C ASN A 92 14.56 3.05 9.72
N ASN A 93 13.68 2.51 8.87
CA ASN A 93 13.83 2.46 7.41
C ASN A 93 15.16 1.84 6.94
N PHE A 94 15.60 0.79 7.64
CA PHE A 94 16.84 0.03 7.37
C PHE A 94 18.14 0.80 7.65
N GLU A 95 18.08 1.98 8.28
CA GLU A 95 19.25 2.81 8.61
C GLU A 95 20.04 2.28 9.82
N HIS A 96 19.54 1.25 10.51
CA HIS A 96 20.21 0.68 11.67
C HIS A 96 21.61 0.13 11.33
N PRO A 97 22.70 0.50 12.04
CA PRO A 97 24.08 0.16 11.65
C PRO A 97 24.34 -1.34 11.45
N LYS A 98 23.71 -2.18 12.29
CA LYS A 98 23.81 -3.65 12.23
C LYS A 98 22.84 -4.32 11.24
N PHE A 99 22.17 -3.58 10.35
CA PHE A 99 21.19 -4.15 9.42
C PHE A 99 21.79 -5.20 8.47
N ASN A 100 23.07 -5.07 8.09
CA ASN A 100 23.77 -6.10 7.31
C ASN A 100 23.96 -7.42 8.09
N ASP A 101 24.19 -7.34 9.40
CA ASP A 101 24.29 -8.51 10.27
C ASP A 101 22.92 -9.19 10.41
N ILE A 102 21.85 -8.40 10.60
CA ILE A 102 20.46 -8.89 10.60
C ILE A 102 20.13 -9.64 9.30
N LYS A 103 20.43 -9.06 8.12
CA LYS A 103 20.22 -9.74 6.81
C LYS A 103 20.96 -11.07 6.75
N THR A 104 22.19 -11.10 7.25
CA THR A 104 23.03 -12.31 7.28
C THR A 104 22.43 -13.38 8.19
N GLN A 105 21.98 -13.00 9.39
CA GLN A 105 21.38 -13.93 10.35
C GLN A 105 20.02 -14.45 9.90
N ILE A 106 19.15 -13.59 9.35
CA ILE A 106 17.88 -14.04 8.75
C ILE A 106 18.16 -15.07 7.63
N LYS A 107 19.18 -14.86 6.80
CA LYS A 107 19.58 -15.83 5.76
C LYS A 107 20.08 -17.16 6.34
N VAL A 108 20.82 -17.14 7.45
CA VAL A 108 21.26 -18.36 8.14
C VAL A 108 20.07 -19.13 8.72
N ILE A 109 19.11 -18.45 9.32
CA ILE A 109 17.86 -19.06 9.82
C ILE A 109 17.06 -19.64 8.64
N TRP A 110 16.85 -18.85 7.58
CA TRP A 110 16.12 -19.26 6.37
C TRP A 110 16.63 -20.58 5.79
N GLY A 111 17.95 -20.79 5.74
CA GLY A 111 18.55 -22.03 5.25
C GLY A 111 18.37 -23.26 6.16
N LYS A 112 18.02 -23.05 7.44
CA LYS A 112 17.76 -24.10 8.45
C LYS A 112 16.26 -24.31 8.73
N SER A 113 15.41 -23.47 8.14
CA SER A 113 13.97 -23.43 8.38
C SER A 113 13.18 -24.09 7.25
N ASP A 114 11.92 -24.39 7.55
CA ASP A 114 11.01 -25.14 6.69
C ASP A 114 10.72 -24.45 5.35
N ILE A 115 10.90 -23.13 5.28
CA ILE A 115 10.85 -22.32 4.05
C ILE A 115 11.97 -22.63 3.03
N ASN A 116 13.07 -23.27 3.46
CA ASN A 116 14.22 -23.53 2.59
C ASN A 116 13.83 -24.38 1.37
N GLY A 117 14.36 -24.03 0.19
CA GLY A 117 13.98 -24.64 -1.09
C GLY A 117 12.55 -24.32 -1.58
N LYS A 118 11.64 -23.87 -0.71
CA LYS A 118 10.24 -23.53 -1.05
C LYS A 118 10.05 -22.06 -1.41
N CYS A 119 10.88 -21.17 -0.88
CA CYS A 119 10.85 -19.73 -1.16
C CYS A 119 12.24 -19.10 -1.05
N GLY A 120 12.54 -18.12 -1.91
CA GLY A 120 13.80 -17.35 -1.87
C GLY A 120 13.68 -16.10 -0.99
N TYR A 121 14.80 -15.68 -0.40
CA TYR A 121 14.92 -14.48 0.44
C TYR A 121 14.98 -13.17 -0.39
N HIS A 122 14.01 -12.97 -1.28
CA HIS A 122 13.90 -11.79 -2.16
C HIS A 122 13.95 -10.44 -1.40
N PHE A 123 13.60 -10.40 -0.12
CA PHE A 123 13.63 -9.20 0.72
C PHE A 123 14.98 -8.48 0.71
N ILE A 124 16.10 -9.22 0.63
CA ILE A 124 17.45 -8.63 0.54
C ILE A 124 17.57 -7.78 -0.73
N SER A 125 17.25 -8.38 -1.89
CA SER A 125 17.31 -7.69 -3.18
C SER A 125 16.24 -6.62 -3.34
N TYR A 126 15.13 -6.69 -2.61
CA TYR A 126 14.12 -5.63 -2.59
C TYR A 126 14.61 -4.41 -1.81
N ILE A 127 15.12 -4.59 -0.59
CA ILE A 127 15.55 -3.46 0.27
C ILE A 127 16.73 -2.70 -0.33
N GLU A 128 17.61 -3.38 -1.07
CA GLU A 128 18.76 -2.78 -1.76
C GLU A 128 18.39 -2.12 -3.11
N ASN A 129 17.13 -2.21 -3.57
CA ASN A 129 16.70 -1.69 -4.86
C ASN A 129 15.99 -0.34 -4.75
N SER A 130 16.44 0.65 -5.53
CA SER A 130 15.87 2.00 -5.57
C SER A 130 14.38 2.05 -5.94
N ASN A 131 13.89 1.06 -6.69
CA ASN A 131 12.48 0.93 -7.07
C ASN A 131 11.65 0.11 -6.05
N TYR A 132 12.16 -0.17 -4.84
CA TYR A 132 11.44 -0.95 -3.81
C TYR A 132 10.01 -0.45 -3.55
N ALA A 133 9.83 0.86 -3.36
CA ALA A 133 8.50 1.44 -3.12
C ALA A 133 7.53 1.17 -4.28
N LYS A 134 8.01 1.31 -5.53
CA LYS A 134 7.21 0.97 -6.73
C LYS A 134 6.88 -0.53 -6.78
N ILE A 135 7.84 -1.41 -6.48
CA ILE A 135 7.64 -2.87 -6.44
C ILE A 135 6.56 -3.24 -5.43
N LYS A 136 6.68 -2.74 -4.18
CA LYS A 136 5.72 -2.99 -3.10
C LYS A 136 4.32 -2.51 -3.50
N ASN A 137 4.20 -1.23 -3.86
CA ASN A 137 2.90 -0.62 -4.16
C ASN A 137 2.20 -1.29 -5.35
N LEU A 138 2.96 -1.75 -6.36
CA LEU A 138 2.41 -2.47 -7.52
C LEU A 138 1.83 -3.84 -7.14
N TYR A 139 2.51 -4.58 -6.27
CA TYR A 139 1.99 -5.85 -5.74
C TYR A 139 0.76 -5.64 -4.84
N GLU A 140 0.79 -4.64 -3.98
CA GLU A 140 -0.33 -4.32 -3.09
C GLU A 140 -1.56 -3.86 -3.90
N TYR A 141 -1.37 -3.03 -4.92
CA TYR A 141 -2.42 -2.66 -5.85
C TYR A 141 -3.04 -3.87 -6.55
N ALA A 142 -2.20 -4.77 -7.08
CA ALA A 142 -2.66 -5.98 -7.74
C ALA A 142 -3.49 -6.88 -6.80
N LEU A 143 -3.13 -6.98 -5.52
CA LEU A 143 -3.90 -7.74 -4.54
C LEU A 143 -5.23 -7.04 -4.17
N ASN A 144 -5.25 -5.71 -4.12
CA ASN A 144 -6.44 -4.91 -3.77
C ASN A 144 -7.45 -4.77 -4.93
N TYR A 145 -6.98 -4.84 -6.18
CA TYR A 145 -7.76 -4.50 -7.38
C TYR A 145 -9.12 -5.18 -7.49
N LYS A 146 -9.22 -6.53 -7.41
CA LYS A 146 -10.53 -7.21 -7.60
C LYS A 146 -11.55 -6.81 -6.54
N TYR A 147 -11.11 -6.69 -5.29
CA TYR A 147 -12.00 -6.26 -4.20
C TYR A 147 -12.48 -4.84 -4.41
N MET A 148 -11.58 -3.89 -4.69
CA MET A 148 -11.94 -2.49 -4.93
C MET A 148 -12.84 -2.33 -6.18
N LYS A 149 -12.53 -3.03 -7.27
CA LYS A 149 -13.37 -3.04 -8.48
C LYS A 149 -14.77 -3.59 -8.21
N HIS A 150 -14.88 -4.64 -7.39
CA HIS A 150 -16.19 -5.11 -6.97
C HIS A 150 -16.88 -4.03 -6.11
N HIS A 151 -16.22 -3.57 -5.05
CA HIS A 151 -16.80 -2.70 -4.03
C HIS A 151 -17.31 -1.36 -4.59
N PHE A 152 -16.51 -0.68 -5.41
CA PHE A 152 -16.85 0.64 -5.98
C PHE A 152 -17.64 0.53 -7.28
N ASP A 153 -17.18 -0.25 -8.27
CA ASP A 153 -17.74 -0.23 -9.63
C ASP A 153 -18.97 -1.14 -9.78
N LYS A 154 -18.99 -2.31 -9.12
CA LYS A 154 -20.14 -3.23 -9.15
C LYS A 154 -21.12 -2.98 -8.00
N GLY A 155 -20.60 -2.75 -6.80
CA GLY A 155 -21.37 -2.58 -5.56
C GLY A 155 -21.92 -1.17 -5.35
N GLY A 156 -21.40 -0.17 -6.09
CA GLY A 156 -21.87 1.22 -6.00
C GLY A 156 -21.58 1.89 -4.66
N VAL A 157 -20.66 1.37 -3.83
CA VAL A 157 -20.30 1.97 -2.54
C VAL A 157 -19.50 3.25 -2.80
N PRO A 158 -19.90 4.43 -2.29
CA PRO A 158 -19.16 5.67 -2.52
C PRO A 158 -17.72 5.59 -2.01
N CYS A 159 -16.74 5.97 -2.82
CA CYS A 159 -15.34 6.00 -2.38
C CYS A 159 -15.08 7.18 -1.45
N SER A 160 -14.33 6.94 -0.37
CA SER A 160 -13.75 8.03 0.45
C SER A 160 -12.70 8.82 -0.36
N GLU A 161 -12.36 10.03 0.07
CA GLU A 161 -11.25 10.78 -0.53
C GLU A 161 -9.92 10.00 -0.44
N ARG A 162 -9.74 9.19 0.61
CA ARG A 162 -8.58 8.30 0.75
C ARG A 162 -8.58 7.14 -0.25
N ASP A 163 -9.75 6.63 -0.62
CA ASP A 163 -9.88 5.62 -1.68
C ASP A 163 -9.59 6.23 -3.06
N LYS A 164 -10.16 7.40 -3.36
CA LYS A 164 -9.90 8.14 -4.62
C LYS A 164 -8.41 8.40 -4.80
N GLN A 165 -7.74 8.92 -3.76
CA GLN A 165 -6.30 9.17 -3.79
C GLN A 165 -5.51 7.86 -4.02
N TYR A 166 -5.84 6.79 -3.28
CA TYR A 166 -5.19 5.50 -3.45
C TYR A 166 -5.35 4.92 -4.87
N ILE A 167 -6.55 4.99 -5.44
CA ILE A 167 -6.82 4.52 -6.80
C ILE A 167 -6.03 5.36 -7.82
N LYS A 168 -6.06 6.70 -7.69
CA LYS A 168 -5.30 7.62 -8.55
C LYS A 168 -3.81 7.32 -8.53
N ASP A 169 -3.22 7.21 -7.34
CA ASP A 169 -1.78 6.90 -7.17
C ASP A 169 -1.43 5.52 -7.75
N SER A 170 -2.30 4.53 -7.57
CA SER A 170 -2.11 3.17 -8.09
C SER A 170 -2.20 3.10 -9.62
N LEU A 171 -3.13 3.82 -10.23
CA LEU A 171 -3.26 3.94 -11.70
C LEU A 171 -2.06 4.67 -12.30
N ASN A 172 -1.63 5.78 -11.69
CA ASN A 172 -0.46 6.54 -12.10
C ASN A 172 0.80 5.66 -12.03
N LEU A 173 1.02 4.96 -10.91
CA LEU A 173 2.12 4.00 -10.75
C LEU A 173 2.06 2.89 -11.81
N TYR A 174 0.89 2.30 -12.05
CA TYR A 174 0.76 1.22 -13.04
C TYR A 174 1.14 1.69 -14.45
N ASN A 175 0.73 2.91 -14.82
CA ASN A 175 1.04 3.50 -16.12
C ASN A 175 2.52 3.92 -16.22
N GLU A 176 3.10 4.50 -15.17
CA GLU A 176 4.54 4.81 -15.07
C GLU A 176 5.38 3.54 -15.28
N VAL A 177 5.07 2.48 -14.52
CA VAL A 177 5.81 1.20 -14.60
C VAL A 177 5.59 0.50 -15.95
N LYS A 178 4.38 0.58 -16.55
CA LYS A 178 4.15 0.12 -17.93
C LYS A 178 5.07 0.83 -18.95
N ASN A 179 5.42 2.09 -18.73
CA ASN A 179 6.30 2.86 -19.60
C ASN A 179 7.78 2.59 -19.31
N GLU A 180 8.20 2.61 -18.04
CA GLU A 180 9.57 2.31 -17.60
C GLU A 180 10.03 0.93 -18.08
N CYS A 181 9.12 -0.05 -18.07
CA CYS A 181 9.41 -1.43 -18.48
C CYS A 181 9.32 -1.71 -19.99
N ARG A 182 9.17 -0.68 -20.84
CA ARG A 182 9.33 -0.83 -22.31
C ARG A 182 10.79 -1.11 -22.70
N THR A 183 11.72 -0.53 -21.95
CA THR A 183 13.17 -0.72 -22.11
C THR A 183 13.74 -1.21 -20.78
N VAL A 184 13.86 -2.53 -20.63
CA VAL A 184 14.35 -3.12 -19.38
C VAL A 184 15.82 -2.77 -19.17
N SER A 185 16.13 -2.22 -18.00
CA SER A 185 17.49 -2.00 -17.49
C SER A 185 17.73 -2.90 -16.29
N ASP A 186 18.99 -3.09 -15.87
CA ASP A 186 19.27 -3.85 -14.65
C ASP A 186 18.66 -3.21 -13.39
N ALA A 187 18.59 -1.87 -13.34
CA ALA A 187 17.95 -1.13 -12.26
C ALA A 187 16.43 -1.37 -12.19
N SER A 188 15.77 -1.40 -13.35
CA SER A 188 14.32 -1.66 -13.45
C SER A 188 13.97 -3.16 -13.49
N ARG A 189 14.94 -4.08 -13.54
CA ARG A 189 14.72 -5.53 -13.70
C ARG A 189 13.74 -6.13 -12.67
N LEU A 190 13.89 -5.80 -11.38
CA LEU A 190 12.99 -6.30 -10.32
C LEU A 190 11.58 -5.68 -10.39
N LEU A 191 11.48 -4.41 -10.77
CA LEU A 191 10.22 -3.71 -11.00
C LEU A 191 9.47 -4.27 -12.21
N CYS A 192 10.16 -4.54 -13.31
CA CYS A 192 9.57 -5.16 -14.50
C CYS A 192 9.26 -6.64 -14.30
N THR A 193 9.96 -7.32 -13.38
CA THR A 193 9.58 -8.65 -12.91
C THR A 193 8.22 -8.57 -12.20
N ALA A 194 8.07 -7.65 -11.22
CA ALA A 194 6.80 -7.43 -10.52
C ALA A 194 5.65 -7.09 -11.48
N LEU A 195 5.88 -6.23 -12.48
CA LEU A 195 4.89 -5.92 -13.52
C LEU A 195 4.45 -7.18 -14.29
N ASN A 196 5.39 -8.04 -14.68
CA ASN A 196 5.09 -9.28 -15.41
C ASN A 196 4.37 -10.32 -14.54
N ASP A 197 4.72 -10.40 -13.25
CA ASP A 197 4.01 -11.26 -12.29
C ASP A 197 2.53 -10.85 -12.17
N VAL A 198 2.29 -9.55 -11.99
CA VAL A 198 0.96 -8.94 -11.89
C VAL A 198 0.14 -9.13 -13.18
N LYS A 199 0.77 -8.92 -14.36
CA LYS A 199 0.17 -9.18 -15.69
C LYS A 199 -0.08 -10.66 -16.01
N SER A 200 0.43 -11.59 -15.20
CA SER A 200 0.11 -13.01 -15.34
C SER A 200 -1.18 -13.42 -14.63
N VAL A 201 -1.72 -12.55 -13.76
CA VAL A 201 -2.98 -12.75 -13.02
C VAL A 201 -4.11 -11.89 -13.61
N TYR A 202 -3.76 -10.74 -14.18
CA TYR A 202 -4.69 -9.79 -14.81
C TYR A 202 -4.35 -9.55 -16.27
N ASN A 203 -5.35 -9.36 -17.11
CA ASN A 203 -5.12 -8.90 -18.47
C ASN A 203 -4.50 -7.49 -18.43
N ASN A 204 -3.60 -7.18 -19.38
CA ASN A 204 -2.76 -5.97 -19.42
C ASN A 204 -3.47 -4.62 -19.22
N ASP A 205 -4.78 -4.56 -19.47
CA ASP A 205 -5.58 -3.34 -19.42
C ASP A 205 -6.69 -3.39 -18.37
N GLU A 206 -6.82 -4.48 -17.59
CA GLU A 206 -7.79 -4.54 -16.48
C GLU A 206 -7.38 -3.58 -15.37
N LEU A 207 -6.12 -3.62 -14.94
CA LEU A 207 -5.57 -2.79 -13.87
C LEU A 207 -5.63 -1.29 -14.16
N SER A 208 -5.65 -0.87 -15.42
CA SER A 208 -5.86 0.53 -15.82
C SER A 208 -7.34 0.96 -15.84
N LYS A 209 -8.29 0.08 -15.50
CA LYS A 209 -9.75 0.30 -15.55
C LYS A 209 -10.41 0.20 -14.17
N LEU A 210 -9.69 0.48 -13.08
CA LEU A 210 -10.34 0.72 -11.78
C LEU A 210 -10.88 2.15 -11.78
N THR A 211 -12.16 2.33 -11.51
CA THR A 211 -12.77 3.65 -11.35
C THR A 211 -13.22 3.85 -9.90
N CYS A 212 -13.72 5.05 -9.61
CA CYS A 212 -14.49 5.29 -8.40
C CYS A 212 -15.96 5.45 -8.79
N ASN A 213 -16.78 4.43 -8.59
CA ASN A 213 -18.21 4.47 -8.93
C ASN A 213 -18.53 4.84 -10.40
N GLY A 214 -17.59 4.57 -11.31
CA GLY A 214 -17.68 4.99 -12.72
C GLY A 214 -16.93 6.28 -13.05
N ASP A 215 -16.58 7.11 -12.08
CA ASP A 215 -15.77 8.32 -12.30
C ASP A 215 -14.32 7.94 -12.63
N LEU A 216 -13.81 8.54 -13.71
CA LEU A 216 -12.40 8.47 -14.10
C LEU A 216 -11.59 9.43 -13.23
N LEU A 217 -10.52 8.92 -12.60
CA LEU A 217 -9.65 9.68 -11.68
C LEU A 217 -8.36 10.19 -12.36
N GLU A 218 -8.39 10.39 -13.68
CA GLU A 218 -7.23 10.84 -14.46
C GLU A 218 -6.84 12.29 -14.14
N ASP A 219 -5.54 12.57 -14.02
CA ASP A 219 -5.03 13.92 -14.25
C ASP A 219 -5.02 14.21 -15.75
N GLU A 220 -5.43 15.43 -16.14
CA GLU A 220 -5.46 15.91 -17.53
C GLU A 220 -4.10 15.74 -18.25
N THR A 221 -3.00 15.74 -17.48
CA THR A 221 -1.62 15.52 -17.92
C THR A 221 -1.43 14.21 -18.69
N SER A 222 -2.23 13.17 -18.44
CA SER A 222 -2.06 11.86 -19.11
C SER A 222 -2.50 11.85 -20.58
N ARG A 223 -3.32 12.82 -21.01
CA ARG A 223 -3.75 12.94 -22.42
C ARG A 223 -2.62 13.35 -23.37
N GLY A 224 -1.54 13.93 -22.86
CA GLY A 224 -0.43 14.46 -23.67
C GLY A 224 0.49 13.40 -24.33
N LEU A 225 0.34 12.11 -24.00
CA LEU A 225 1.28 11.05 -24.42
C LEU A 225 0.67 9.96 -25.32
N GLN A 226 -0.54 10.17 -25.86
CA GLN A 226 -1.21 9.20 -26.76
C GLN A 226 -1.53 9.73 -28.17
N ILE A 227 -1.09 10.94 -28.53
CA ILE A 227 -1.25 11.49 -29.90
C ILE A 227 0.11 11.57 -30.60
N GLU A 228 0.77 10.42 -30.80
CA GLU A 228 1.88 10.33 -31.77
C GLU A 228 2.11 8.89 -32.29
N SER A 229 1.12 8.35 -33.00
CA SER A 229 1.30 7.44 -34.15
C SER A 229 -0.05 7.16 -34.82
N TYR A 230 -0.01 6.83 -36.12
CA TYR A 230 -1.17 6.50 -36.98
C TYR A 230 -2.09 7.64 -37.45
N THR A 231 -1.48 8.70 -38.01
CA THR A 231 -2.06 9.37 -39.19
C THR A 231 -1.02 9.46 -40.30
N GLN A 232 -1.05 8.48 -41.22
CA GLN A 232 -0.35 8.61 -42.51
C GLN A 232 -1.16 9.56 -43.40
N ILE A 233 -0.59 10.73 -43.72
CA ILE A 233 -1.12 11.62 -44.77
C ILE A 233 -0.15 11.56 -45.97
N PRO A 234 -0.63 11.28 -47.20
CA PRO A 234 0.23 11.24 -48.38
C PRO A 234 0.77 12.63 -48.73
N TYR A 235 2.05 12.70 -49.12
CA TYR A 235 2.67 13.91 -49.64
C TYR A 235 2.10 14.30 -51.01
N THR A 236 1.82 15.59 -51.18
CA THR A 236 1.90 16.26 -52.50
C THR A 236 2.64 17.57 -52.33
N GLN A 237 3.65 17.83 -53.17
CA GLN A 237 4.48 19.03 -53.12
C GLN A 237 3.76 20.23 -53.75
N LEU A 238 4.05 21.44 -53.28
CA LEU A 238 4.28 22.61 -54.14
C LEU A 238 5.11 23.68 -53.40
N GLN A 239 5.63 24.65 -54.16
CA GLN A 239 6.94 25.24 -53.91
C GLN A 239 6.98 26.50 -53.03
N VAL A 240 8.19 26.75 -52.54
CA VAL A 240 8.68 27.99 -51.92
C VAL A 240 8.56 29.18 -52.86
N ASP A 241 8.17 30.34 -52.32
CA ASP A 241 8.75 31.62 -52.75
C ASP A 241 8.86 32.58 -51.56
N ALA A 242 9.92 33.39 -51.54
CA ALA A 242 10.25 34.35 -50.47
C ALA A 242 10.22 35.79 -51.03
N VAL A 243 10.84 36.76 -50.30
CA VAL A 243 11.15 38.15 -50.74
C VAL A 243 9.95 39.13 -50.57
N LYS A 244 10.03 40.37 -50.00
CA LYS A 244 11.15 41.26 -49.58
C LYS A 244 10.75 42.22 -48.42
N THR A 245 11.76 42.77 -47.74
CA THR A 245 11.73 43.87 -46.74
C THR A 245 11.61 45.26 -47.38
N TYR A 246 10.99 46.24 -46.69
CA TYR A 246 11.34 47.68 -46.80
C TYR A 246 11.13 48.48 -45.51
N LYS A 247 11.85 49.60 -45.41
CA LYS A 247 11.75 50.69 -44.43
C LYS A 247 11.64 52.05 -45.19
N GLU A 248 11.76 53.27 -44.64
CA GLU A 248 11.98 53.85 -43.29
C GLU A 248 11.42 55.30 -43.31
N GLY A 249 10.95 55.88 -42.18
CA GLY A 249 10.67 57.33 -42.15
C GLY A 249 9.69 57.86 -41.09
N ALA A 250 10.06 58.97 -40.44
CA ALA A 250 9.29 59.74 -39.45
C ALA A 250 9.63 61.26 -39.63
N PRO A 251 9.23 62.18 -38.73
CA PRO A 251 7.89 62.65 -38.34
C PRO A 251 7.71 64.17 -38.73
N PRO A 252 6.76 64.98 -38.18
CA PRO A 252 7.00 65.63 -36.86
C PRO A 252 5.78 65.98 -35.96
N ALA A 253 6.04 65.93 -34.65
CA ALA A 253 5.54 66.71 -33.50
C ALA A 253 4.24 67.55 -33.52
N LYS A 254 3.49 67.47 -32.39
CA LYS A 254 3.01 68.63 -31.62
C LYS A 254 2.87 68.30 -30.12
N VAL A 255 2.95 69.33 -29.27
CA VAL A 255 3.19 69.27 -27.81
C VAL A 255 1.98 69.75 -27.01
N SER A 256 1.69 69.13 -25.85
CA SER A 256 1.14 69.68 -24.58
C SER A 256 0.62 68.53 -23.69
N THR A 257 0.58 68.54 -22.35
CA THR A 257 1.27 69.26 -21.25
C THR A 257 0.97 68.47 -19.96
N PHE A 258 1.95 68.24 -19.07
CA PHE A 258 1.69 67.69 -17.73
C PHE A 258 1.44 68.81 -16.70
N PRO A 259 0.77 68.52 -15.57
CA PRO A 259 1.58 68.47 -14.35
C PRO A 259 1.31 67.24 -13.44
N LEU A 260 2.33 66.95 -12.62
CA LEU A 260 2.42 65.93 -11.56
C LEU A 260 2.46 66.64 -10.20
N SER A 261 1.85 66.04 -9.17
CA SER A 261 2.18 66.16 -7.72
C SER A 261 1.24 65.22 -6.92
N THR A 262 1.60 64.60 -5.79
CA THR A 262 2.88 64.18 -5.17
C THR A 262 2.57 63.15 -4.06
N LEU A 263 3.61 62.49 -3.54
CA LEU A 263 3.60 61.51 -2.45
C LEU A 263 3.07 62.06 -1.11
N ASP A 264 2.60 61.18 -0.21
CA ASP A 264 3.19 61.00 1.13
C ASP A 264 2.65 59.75 1.86
N ASP A 265 3.52 59.13 2.68
CA ASP A 265 3.31 57.87 3.42
C ASP A 265 2.53 58.03 4.74
N ILE A 266 2.02 56.91 5.29
CA ILE A 266 2.14 56.49 6.72
C ILE A 266 1.59 55.06 6.92
N HIS A 267 2.46 54.19 7.44
CA HIS A 267 2.15 52.97 8.23
C HIS A 267 2.78 53.16 9.62
N PRO A 268 2.56 52.32 10.67
CA PRO A 268 1.70 51.13 10.78
C PRO A 268 0.81 51.09 12.06
N VAL A 269 -0.16 50.15 12.14
CA VAL A 269 -0.58 49.53 13.43
C VAL A 269 -0.86 48.04 13.22
N SER A 270 -0.34 47.21 14.12
CA SER A 270 -0.53 45.74 14.15
C SER A 270 -1.84 45.36 14.84
N ASP A 271 -2.71 44.57 14.19
CA ASP A 271 -3.95 44.02 14.80
C ASP A 271 -3.79 42.54 15.22
N SER A 272 -2.58 42.16 15.66
CA SER A 272 -2.20 40.78 16.03
C SER A 272 -2.81 40.25 17.33
N HIS A 273 -3.50 41.08 18.12
CA HIS A 273 -3.93 40.73 19.48
C HIS A 273 -5.35 40.17 19.61
N LYS A 274 -6.15 40.09 18.53
CA LYS A 274 -7.53 39.55 18.58
C LYS A 274 -7.63 38.06 18.26
N ALA A 275 -6.64 37.47 17.58
CA ALA A 275 -6.62 36.04 17.27
C ALA A 275 -6.11 35.15 18.43
N MET A 276 -5.32 35.71 19.36
CA MET A 276 -4.66 34.94 20.42
C MET A 276 -5.60 34.48 21.55
N THR A 277 -6.76 35.13 21.73
CA THR A 277 -7.69 34.89 22.84
C THR A 277 -8.50 33.60 22.69
N ILE A 278 -8.64 33.07 21.46
CA ILE A 278 -9.50 31.90 21.17
C ILE A 278 -8.67 30.60 21.01
N VAL A 279 -7.42 30.69 20.51
CA VAL A 279 -6.60 29.51 20.23
C VAL A 279 -5.96 28.91 21.49
N PHE A 280 -5.56 29.74 22.46
CA PHE A 280 -4.89 29.30 23.69
C PHE A 280 -5.76 28.38 24.59
N PRO A 281 -7.06 28.67 24.84
CA PRO A 281 -7.92 27.78 25.62
C PRO A 281 -8.07 26.40 24.99
N ILE A 282 -8.21 26.32 23.66
CA ILE A 282 -8.45 25.07 22.94
C ILE A 282 -7.22 24.14 23.05
N LEU A 283 -6.01 24.67 22.91
CA LEU A 283 -4.77 23.89 23.07
C LEU A 283 -4.61 23.36 24.50
N GLY A 284 -4.92 24.18 25.52
CA GLY A 284 -4.91 23.72 26.91
C GLY A 284 -5.90 22.59 27.18
N ILE A 285 -7.13 22.71 26.67
CA ILE A 285 -8.17 21.68 26.77
C ILE A 285 -7.74 20.38 26.07
N LEU A 286 -7.18 20.46 24.85
CA LEU A 286 -6.69 19.29 24.12
C LEU A 286 -5.52 18.60 24.84
N LEU A 287 -4.60 19.34 25.44
CA LEU A 287 -3.52 18.77 26.24
C LEU A 287 -4.04 18.04 27.49
N ILE A 288 -5.04 18.60 28.18
CA ILE A 288 -5.68 17.95 29.33
C ILE A 288 -6.38 16.66 28.91
N PHE A 289 -7.11 16.66 27.79
CA PHE A 289 -7.72 15.44 27.22
C PHE A 289 -6.68 14.41 26.78
N PHE A 290 -5.58 14.81 26.16
CA PHE A 290 -4.52 13.91 25.73
C PHE A 290 -3.79 13.24 26.92
N LEU A 291 -3.49 14.02 27.96
CA LEU A 291 -2.89 13.49 29.19
C LEU A 291 -3.85 12.57 29.93
N SER A 292 -5.13 12.96 30.10
CA SER A 292 -6.12 12.10 30.77
C SER A 292 -6.47 10.85 29.95
N TYR A 293 -6.43 10.89 28.62
CA TYR A 293 -6.50 9.69 27.77
C TYR A 293 -5.31 8.73 28.03
N LYS A 294 -4.09 9.27 28.13
CA LYS A 294 -2.88 8.48 28.41
C LYS A 294 -2.82 7.87 29.82
N PHE A 295 -3.57 8.43 30.78
CA PHE A 295 -3.57 7.98 32.19
C PHE A 295 -4.88 7.36 32.68
N SER A 296 -5.91 7.22 31.83
CA SER A 296 -7.19 6.60 32.20
C SER A 296 -7.30 5.16 31.65
N PRO A 297 -7.60 4.14 32.48
CA PRO A 297 -7.56 2.73 32.08
C PRO A 297 -8.75 2.26 31.20
N VAL A 298 -9.40 3.19 30.50
CA VAL A 298 -10.66 2.94 29.76
C VAL A 298 -10.40 2.36 28.36
N GLY A 299 -9.16 2.37 27.86
CA GLY A 299 -8.77 1.82 26.56
C GLY A 299 -9.11 0.33 26.36
N SER A 300 -9.25 -0.45 27.45
CA SER A 300 -9.65 -1.86 27.40
C SER A 300 -11.17 -2.07 27.22
N TRP A 301 -12.00 -1.12 27.65
CA TRP A 301 -13.46 -1.30 27.70
C TRP A 301 -14.17 -1.00 26.37
N ILE A 302 -13.68 0.00 25.62
CA ILE A 302 -14.32 0.48 24.38
C ILE A 302 -14.31 -0.61 23.29
N ASN A 303 -13.27 -1.47 23.27
CA ASN A 303 -13.12 -2.51 22.27
C ASN A 303 -14.14 -3.66 22.39
N ASN A 304 -14.91 -3.73 23.49
CA ASN A 304 -15.88 -4.80 23.76
C ASN A 304 -17.35 -4.35 23.63
N HIS A 305 -17.61 -3.07 23.30
CA HIS A 305 -18.97 -2.51 23.29
C HIS A 305 -19.47 -1.97 21.94
N LEU A 306 -18.64 -1.99 20.89
CA LEU A 306 -19.08 -1.75 19.51
C LEU A 306 -19.73 -3.01 18.93
N GLY A 307 -21.00 -3.21 19.31
CA GLY A 307 -21.81 -4.35 18.91
C GLY A 307 -21.98 -4.48 17.38
N LYS A 308 -22.01 -5.73 16.92
CA LYS A 308 -22.22 -6.13 15.53
C LYS A 308 -23.53 -5.55 14.97
N ASN A 309 -23.46 -4.45 14.22
CA ASN A 309 -24.61 -3.93 13.48
C ASN A 309 -24.67 -4.60 12.09
N LYS A 310 -25.56 -5.60 11.95
CA LYS A 310 -25.62 -6.47 10.77
C LYS A 310 -26.72 -5.97 9.80
N ASN A 311 -26.40 -4.93 9.03
CA ASN A 311 -27.28 -4.46 7.96
C ASN A 311 -27.03 -5.27 6.68
N SER A 312 -28.03 -6.04 6.25
CA SER A 312 -28.03 -6.87 5.04
C SER A 312 -27.91 -6.04 3.78
N PHE A 313 -26.96 -6.38 2.89
CA PHE A 313 -26.90 -5.88 1.52
C PHE A 313 -27.21 -7.03 0.55
N ASN A 314 -28.27 -6.84 -0.26
CA ASN A 314 -28.89 -7.90 -1.03
C ASN A 314 -28.57 -7.74 -2.52
N VAL A 315 -27.34 -8.10 -2.92
CA VAL A 315 -26.89 -8.29 -4.31
C VAL A 315 -25.85 -9.42 -4.30
N ASN A 316 -26.18 -10.57 -4.90
CA ASN A 316 -25.37 -11.80 -5.00
C ASN A 316 -24.28 -11.96 -3.92
N GLU A 317 -24.73 -12.20 -2.69
CA GLU A 317 -23.85 -12.50 -1.54
C GLU A 317 -22.90 -13.68 -1.83
N GLU A 318 -23.28 -14.66 -2.65
CA GLU A 318 -22.46 -15.86 -2.94
C GLU A 318 -21.07 -15.55 -3.50
N GLU A 319 -20.88 -14.71 -4.54
CA GLU A 319 -19.54 -14.53 -5.14
C GLU A 319 -18.56 -13.81 -4.19
N ILE A 320 -19.05 -12.83 -3.41
CA ILE A 320 -18.20 -12.06 -2.48
C ILE A 320 -17.99 -12.82 -1.17
N ASN A 321 -19.04 -13.47 -0.65
CA ASN A 321 -18.90 -14.32 0.52
C ASN A 321 -18.02 -15.51 0.17
N GLU A 322 -18.12 -16.18 -0.98
CA GLU A 322 -17.11 -17.18 -1.39
C GLU A 322 -15.69 -16.61 -1.40
N LEU A 323 -15.46 -15.41 -1.94
CA LEU A 323 -14.12 -14.81 -1.97
C LEU A 323 -13.57 -14.43 -0.58
N LEU A 324 -14.44 -14.09 0.38
CA LEU A 324 -14.06 -13.71 1.76
C LEU A 324 -14.10 -14.87 2.76
N GLU A 325 -15.01 -15.83 2.58
CA GLU A 325 -15.26 -17.00 3.42
C GLU A 325 -14.27 -18.13 3.10
N ASN A 326 -13.91 -18.33 1.81
CA ASN A 326 -12.73 -19.14 1.46
C ASN A 326 -11.42 -18.51 1.97
N SER A 327 -11.38 -17.18 2.19
CA SER A 327 -10.27 -16.52 2.89
C SER A 327 -10.31 -16.70 4.41
N LEU A 328 -11.43 -17.12 4.99
CA LEU A 328 -11.60 -17.30 6.44
C LEU A 328 -11.54 -18.79 6.87
N CYS A 329 -11.73 -19.74 5.95
CA CYS A 329 -11.71 -21.17 6.24
C CYS A 329 -10.55 -21.95 5.59
N SER A 330 -9.34 -21.76 6.12
CA SER A 330 -8.30 -22.80 6.09
C SER A 330 -7.47 -22.86 7.38
N THR A 331 -8.17 -22.97 8.51
CA THR A 331 -7.62 -23.46 9.78
C THR A 331 -8.54 -24.56 10.30
N ASN A 332 -8.47 -25.74 9.69
CA ASN A 332 -9.04 -26.94 10.31
C ASN A 332 -7.93 -27.62 11.13
N GLU A 333 -7.71 -27.09 12.34
CA GLU A 333 -6.90 -27.77 13.34
C GLU A 333 -7.59 -29.08 13.73
N ASN A 334 -7.04 -30.19 13.25
CA ASN A 334 -7.34 -31.51 13.79
C ASN A 334 -6.02 -32.26 14.03
N ILE A 335 -5.28 -31.81 15.05
CA ILE A 335 -4.17 -32.56 15.62
C ILE A 335 -4.59 -33.02 17.02
N ASN A 336 -4.91 -34.32 17.08
CA ASN A 336 -4.92 -35.20 18.25
C ASN A 336 -5.80 -34.86 19.46
N LYS A 337 -6.80 -35.73 19.69
CA LYS A 337 -7.00 -36.31 21.02
C LYS A 337 -7.53 -37.75 21.01
N SER A 338 -6.66 -38.66 21.45
CA SER A 338 -6.92 -39.91 22.17
C SER A 338 -7.97 -40.90 21.66
N TYR A 339 -7.47 -42.10 21.33
CA TYR A 339 -8.11 -43.41 21.45
C TYR A 339 -9.42 -43.49 22.26
N ASN A 340 -10.44 -44.10 21.64
CA ASN A 340 -11.36 -45.03 22.28
C ASN A 340 -11.94 -45.98 21.22
N ASN A 341 -11.55 -47.26 21.26
CA ASN A 341 -12.14 -48.30 20.40
C ASN A 341 -13.53 -48.66 20.93
N VAL A 342 -14.58 -48.39 20.15
CA VAL A 342 -15.91 -48.97 20.36
C VAL A 342 -16.15 -50.03 19.29
N GLY A 343 -16.06 -51.30 19.67
CA GLY A 343 -16.30 -52.42 18.76
C GLY A 343 -17.78 -52.57 18.44
N TYR A 344 -18.11 -52.73 17.16
CA TYR A 344 -19.47 -52.94 16.69
C TYR A 344 -19.77 -54.45 16.57
N HIS A 345 -20.72 -54.97 17.34
CA HIS A 345 -21.24 -56.33 17.17
C HIS A 345 -22.55 -56.28 16.38
N PRO A 346 -22.61 -56.84 15.15
CA PRO A 346 -23.87 -57.01 14.44
C PRO A 346 -24.64 -58.22 15.01
N ALA A 347 -25.89 -58.01 15.42
CA ALA A 347 -26.78 -59.09 15.79
C ALA A 347 -27.28 -59.82 14.53
N VAL A 348 -27.01 -61.13 14.45
CA VAL A 348 -27.61 -62.01 13.45
C VAL A 348 -28.96 -62.47 13.97
N HIS A 349 -30.03 -62.18 13.24
CA HIS A 349 -31.31 -62.87 13.40
C HIS A 349 -31.43 -63.97 12.34
N THR A 350 -31.73 -65.17 12.82
CA THR A 350 -32.23 -66.33 12.05
C THR A 350 -33.72 -66.52 12.32
#